data_AF-A0A851VR70-F1
#
_entry.id   AF-A0A851VR70-F1
#
_cell.length_a   1.000
_cell.length_b   1.000
_cell.length_c   1.000
_cell.angle_alpha   90.00
_cell.angle_beta   90.00
_cell.angle_gamma   90.00
#
_symmetry.space_group_name_H-M   'P 1'
#
loop_
_entity.id
_entity.type
_entity.pdbx_description
1 polymer ?
#
loop_
_entity_poly.entity_id
_entity_poly.type
_entity_poly.pdbx_seq_one_letter_code
_entity_poly.pdbx_strand_id
1 'polypeptide(L)'
;TMAAPQGPRDVRDLTFSPWDYGVFALMLLISTGIGLFHGLAKGGQKTSEDFFTGGRRMSALPVGLSLSASFMSAIQVLGVPAEAFRYGAKFLWMCLAQLINSALTAQLFLPVFYRLGLTSTYEYLERRFSRSVRLCGTVQYVVATMLYTGIVIYAPALILNQVTGLDIWASLLSTGVICTFYTTIGGMKAVIWTDVFQVFVMLAGFVAVAIRGVLLVGGPARVLSIAANGSRINFADFDPDPRSRYTVWTFVLGGTLLWLSMYGVNQAQVQRYVACRSEREAKLALLVNQAGLFCIVASAVACGLVMFALYRHCDPLLAGAIAAPDQYMPYLVLDIFESAPGVP
;
A
#
# COMPACT_ATOMS: atom_id res chain seq x y z
N THR A 1 20.33 22.62 31.50
CA THR A 1 21.46 22.27 30.61
C THR A 1 20.88 21.70 29.33
N MET A 2 20.79 22.53 28.28
CA MET A 2 20.30 22.08 26.97
C MET A 2 21.35 21.13 26.37
N ALA A 3 20.99 19.85 26.26
CA ALA A 3 21.80 18.89 25.53
C ALA A 3 21.92 19.37 24.07
N ALA A 4 23.14 19.34 23.52
CA ALA A 4 23.37 19.55 22.10
C ALA A 4 22.52 18.57 21.28
N PRO A 5 21.98 18.97 20.11
CA PRO A 5 21.31 18.01 19.23
C PRO A 5 22.34 16.95 18.84
N GLN A 6 22.10 15.70 19.25
CA GLN A 6 22.89 14.58 18.78
C GLN A 6 22.79 14.56 17.25
N GLY A 7 23.94 14.50 16.57
CA GLY A 7 23.97 14.33 15.12
C GLY A 7 23.22 13.05 14.71
N PRO A 8 22.74 12.96 13.46
CA PRO A 8 22.01 11.80 13.00
C PRO A 8 22.90 10.56 13.12
N ARG A 9 22.39 9.52 13.79
CA ARG A 9 23.10 8.25 13.97
C ARG A 9 22.98 7.45 12.68
N ASP A 10 23.97 6.60 12.41
CA ASP A 10 23.94 5.71 11.25
C ASP A 10 22.81 4.68 11.44
N VAL A 11 22.05 4.37 10.38
CA VAL A 11 21.01 3.32 10.39
C VAL A 11 21.57 1.99 10.89
N ARG A 12 22.86 1.75 10.66
CA ARG A 12 23.57 0.53 11.08
C ARG A 12 23.64 0.31 12.59
N ASP A 13 23.46 1.36 13.40
CA ASP A 13 23.47 1.27 14.85
C ASP A 13 22.09 0.93 15.46
N LEU A 14 21.04 0.88 14.63
CA LEU A 14 19.65 0.62 15.03
C LEU A 14 19.25 -0.81 14.68
N THR A 15 19.30 -1.72 15.67
CA THR A 15 19.01 -3.15 15.49
C THR A 15 17.66 -3.56 16.07
N PHE A 16 16.98 -4.52 15.44
CA PHE A 16 15.76 -5.12 16.01
C PHE A 16 16.00 -5.77 17.37
N SER A 17 15.10 -5.49 18.31
CA SER A 17 14.95 -6.20 19.56
C SER A 17 14.35 -7.59 19.33
N PRO A 18 14.60 -8.58 20.21
CA PRO A 18 13.90 -9.88 20.18
C PRO A 18 12.36 -9.75 20.15
N TRP A 19 11.81 -8.68 20.71
CA TRP A 19 10.38 -8.38 20.67
C TRP A 19 9.87 -8.07 19.26
N ASP A 20 10.67 -7.39 18.44
CA ASP A 20 10.31 -7.00 17.06
C ASP A 20 10.20 -8.25 16.17
N TYR A 21 11.13 -9.21 16.34
CA TYR A 21 11.04 -10.53 15.71
C TYR A 21 9.79 -11.30 16.15
N GLY A 22 9.42 -11.22 17.44
CA GLY A 22 8.21 -11.84 17.97
C GLY A 22 6.94 -11.29 17.33
N VAL A 23 6.85 -9.97 17.18
CA VAL A 23 5.71 -9.31 16.52
C VAL A 23 5.65 -9.65 15.03
N PHE A 24 6.79 -9.64 14.34
CA PHE A 24 6.87 -10.03 12.93
C PHE A 24 6.45 -11.49 12.71
N ALA A 25 6.95 -12.42 13.52
CA ALA A 25 6.56 -13.82 13.47
C ALA A 25 5.06 -14.00 13.79
N LEU A 26 4.54 -13.30 14.79
CA LEU A 26 3.13 -13.32 15.15
C LEU A 26 2.25 -12.81 14.00
N MET A 27 2.64 -11.74 13.32
CA MET A 27 1.93 -11.22 12.14
C MET A 27 1.85 -12.26 11.02
N LEU A 28 2.98 -12.91 10.70
CA LEU A 28 3.03 -13.97 9.69
C LEU A 28 2.19 -15.19 10.09
N LEU A 29 2.20 -15.57 11.37
CA LEU A 29 1.38 -16.66 11.91
C LEU A 29 -0.11 -16.33 11.85
N ILE A 30 -0.52 -15.09 12.16
CA ILE A 30 -1.92 -14.67 12.04
C ILE A 30 -2.36 -14.69 10.58
N SER A 31 -1.56 -14.16 9.66
CA SER A 31 -1.87 -14.17 8.22
C SER A 31 -1.97 -15.59 7.67
N THR A 32 -1.02 -16.45 8.03
CA THR A 32 -1.04 -17.88 7.66
C THR A 32 -2.25 -18.58 8.28
N GLY A 33 -2.57 -18.30 9.54
CA GLY A 33 -3.72 -18.84 10.27
C GLY A 33 -5.06 -18.46 9.63
N ILE A 34 -5.23 -17.20 9.22
CA ILE A 34 -6.42 -16.74 8.48
C ILE A 34 -6.51 -17.49 7.14
N GLY A 35 -5.39 -17.63 6.42
CA GLY A 35 -5.34 -18.34 5.14
C GLY A 35 -5.71 -19.82 5.26
N LEU A 36 -5.12 -20.51 6.24
CA LEU A 36 -5.41 -21.91 6.55
C LEU A 36 -6.84 -22.11 7.05
N PHE A 37 -7.34 -21.22 7.92
CA PHE A 37 -8.71 -21.29 8.40
C PHE A 37 -9.70 -21.21 7.23
N HIS A 38 -9.53 -20.27 6.31
CA HIS A 38 -10.41 -20.15 5.15
C HIS A 38 -10.20 -21.23 4.08
N GLY A 39 -9.00 -21.82 4.00
CA GLY A 39 -8.72 -22.94 3.09
C GLY A 39 -9.17 -24.30 3.60
N LEU A 40 -9.22 -24.51 4.92
CA LEU A 40 -9.59 -25.79 5.55
C LEU A 40 -11.03 -25.79 6.11
N ALA A 41 -11.56 -24.64 6.52
CA ALA A 41 -12.94 -24.56 7.02
C ALA A 41 -13.97 -24.76 5.89
N LYS A 42 -15.07 -25.43 6.23
CA LYS A 42 -16.19 -25.76 5.31
C LYS A 42 -15.82 -26.65 4.11
N GLY A 43 -14.82 -27.52 4.26
CA GLY A 43 -14.55 -28.62 3.31
C GLY A 43 -13.72 -28.22 2.08
N GLY A 44 -12.99 -27.10 2.17
CA GLY A 44 -12.03 -26.66 1.16
C GLY A 44 -12.63 -25.99 -0.07
N GLN A 45 -11.73 -25.50 -0.93
CA GLN A 45 -12.03 -24.92 -2.25
C GLN A 45 -12.35 -26.07 -3.22
N LYS A 46 -13.62 -26.43 -3.38
CA LYS A 46 -14.03 -27.60 -4.19
C LYS A 46 -14.14 -27.32 -5.69
N THR A 47 -14.26 -26.05 -6.08
CA THR A 47 -14.46 -25.63 -7.47
C THR A 47 -13.53 -24.47 -7.83
N SER A 48 -13.22 -24.32 -9.12
CA SER A 48 -12.46 -23.17 -9.63
C SER A 48 -13.18 -21.84 -9.35
N GLU A 49 -14.52 -21.84 -9.35
CA GLU A 49 -15.31 -20.65 -9.01
C GLU A 49 -15.14 -20.24 -7.54
N ASP A 50 -15.14 -21.20 -6.61
CA ASP A 50 -14.85 -20.94 -5.20
C ASP A 50 -13.44 -20.38 -5.03
N PHE A 51 -12.46 -20.96 -5.72
CA PHE A 51 -11.06 -20.55 -5.60
C PHE A 51 -10.83 -19.12 -6.12
N PHE A 52 -11.29 -18.81 -7.33
CA PHE A 52 -11.00 -17.54 -8.00
C PHE A 52 -11.96 -16.41 -7.63
N THR A 53 -13.21 -16.69 -7.25
CA THR A 53 -14.22 -15.65 -6.98
C THR A 53 -14.78 -15.70 -5.55
N GLY A 54 -14.33 -16.65 -4.73
CA GLY A 54 -14.94 -16.87 -3.43
C GLY A 54 -16.41 -17.30 -3.52
N GLY A 55 -16.83 -17.88 -4.65
CA GLY A 55 -18.21 -18.26 -4.91
C GLY A 55 -19.16 -17.06 -4.99
N ARG A 56 -18.65 -15.86 -5.30
CA ARG A 56 -19.42 -14.61 -5.45
C ARG A 56 -20.31 -14.28 -4.25
N ARG A 57 -19.83 -14.52 -3.03
CA ARG A 57 -20.59 -14.30 -1.78
C ARG A 57 -20.01 -13.21 -0.89
N MET A 58 -18.99 -12.49 -1.37
CA MET A 58 -18.32 -11.48 -0.55
C MET A 58 -19.17 -10.22 -0.43
N SER A 59 -19.15 -9.61 0.76
CA SER A 59 -19.73 -8.29 1.01
C SER A 59 -18.75 -7.18 0.64
N ALA A 60 -19.27 -5.97 0.48
CA ALA A 60 -18.53 -4.82 0.00
C ALA A 60 -17.41 -4.37 0.94
N LEU A 61 -17.59 -4.48 2.26
CA LEU A 61 -16.61 -4.04 3.25
C LEU A 61 -15.27 -4.80 3.15
N PRO A 62 -15.22 -6.14 3.28
CA PRO A 62 -13.96 -6.87 3.18
C PRO A 62 -13.32 -6.73 1.80
N VAL A 63 -14.12 -6.69 0.73
CA VAL A 63 -13.61 -6.48 -0.63
C VAL A 63 -13.01 -5.07 -0.77
N GLY A 64 -13.69 -4.03 -0.29
CA GLY A 64 -13.20 -2.64 -0.31
C GLY A 64 -11.90 -2.44 0.46
N LEU A 65 -11.80 -3.05 1.64
CA LEU A 65 -10.56 -3.04 2.43
C LEU A 65 -9.45 -3.82 1.71
N SER A 66 -9.74 -4.98 1.13
CA SER A 66 -8.76 -5.76 0.36
C SER A 66 -8.25 -5.03 -0.88
N LEU A 67 -9.13 -4.31 -1.59
CA LEU A 67 -8.76 -3.42 -2.68
C LEU A 67 -7.81 -2.31 -2.20
N SER A 68 -8.06 -1.75 -1.01
CA SER A 68 -7.17 -0.74 -0.40
C SER A 68 -5.81 -1.34 -0.05
N ALA A 69 -5.79 -2.53 0.55
CA ALA A 69 -4.57 -3.25 0.93
C ALA A 69 -3.70 -3.58 -0.28
N SER A 70 -4.32 -4.02 -1.37
CA SER A 70 -3.64 -4.39 -2.62
C SER A 70 -2.86 -3.24 -3.22
N PHE A 71 -3.32 -2.02 -2.96
CA PHE A 71 -2.64 -0.82 -3.41
C PHE A 71 -1.52 -0.38 -2.45
N MET A 72 -1.58 -0.79 -1.19
CA MET A 72 -0.56 -0.54 -0.18
C MET A 72 0.63 -1.48 -0.33
N SER A 73 1.39 -1.31 -1.41
CA SER A 73 2.69 -1.96 -1.56
C SER A 73 3.76 -1.27 -0.70
N ALA A 74 4.90 -1.93 -0.51
CA ALA A 74 6.07 -1.33 0.14
C ALA A 74 6.46 0.02 -0.51
N ILE A 75 6.27 0.15 -1.83
CA ILE A 75 6.50 1.40 -2.57
C ILE A 75 5.64 2.53 -2.02
N GLN A 76 4.36 2.28 -1.71
CA GLN A 76 3.48 3.31 -1.17
C GLN A 76 3.80 3.61 0.29
N VAL A 77 4.08 2.59 1.08
CA VAL A 77 4.37 2.74 2.51
C VAL A 77 5.61 3.59 2.76
N LEU A 78 6.64 3.39 1.93
CA LEU A 78 7.92 4.07 2.05
C LEU A 78 7.97 5.36 1.22
N GLY A 79 7.41 5.30 0.02
CA GLY A 79 7.47 6.38 -0.96
C GLY A 79 6.57 7.56 -0.61
N VAL A 80 5.33 7.34 -0.15
CA VAL A 80 4.41 8.46 0.12
C VAL A 80 4.91 9.37 1.25
N PRO A 81 5.36 8.87 2.42
CA PRO A 81 5.95 9.72 3.46
C PRO A 81 7.21 10.45 2.98
N ALA A 82 8.07 9.78 2.20
CA ALA A 82 9.28 10.39 1.63
C ALA A 82 8.95 11.51 0.64
N GLU A 83 7.97 11.30 -0.24
CA GLU A 83 7.48 12.33 -1.17
C GLU A 83 6.84 13.51 -0.41
N ALA A 84 6.06 13.24 0.64
CA ALA A 84 5.47 14.27 1.48
C ALA A 84 6.54 15.09 2.25
N PHE A 85 7.62 14.45 2.72
CA PHE A 85 8.75 15.13 3.35
C PHE A 85 9.48 16.06 2.38
N ARG A 86 9.70 15.60 1.14
CA ARG A 86 10.51 16.32 0.14
C ARG A 86 9.73 17.36 -0.65
N TYR A 87 8.44 17.15 -0.89
CA TYR A 87 7.61 17.96 -1.79
C TYR A 87 6.29 18.43 -1.18
N GLY A 88 5.96 18.02 0.04
CA GLY A 88 4.80 18.54 0.79
C GLY A 88 3.49 17.77 0.58
N ALA A 89 2.42 18.33 1.13
CA ALA A 89 1.09 17.73 1.22
C ALA A 89 0.32 17.70 -0.11
N LYS A 90 0.86 18.28 -1.19
CA LYS A 90 0.23 18.23 -2.53
C LYS A 90 -0.04 16.83 -3.06
N PHE A 91 0.65 15.82 -2.55
CA PHE A 91 0.36 14.41 -2.84
C PHE A 91 -1.09 14.02 -2.52
N LEU A 92 -1.78 14.71 -1.61
CA LEU A 92 -3.20 14.47 -1.31
C LEU A 92 -4.14 14.70 -2.51
N TRP A 93 -3.72 15.47 -3.52
CA TRP A 93 -4.49 15.57 -4.78
C TRP A 93 -4.65 14.22 -5.49
N MET A 94 -3.77 13.25 -5.21
CA MET A 94 -3.91 11.88 -5.67
C MET A 94 -5.23 11.24 -5.21
N CYS A 95 -5.72 11.58 -4.01
CA CYS A 95 -6.98 11.05 -3.51
C CYS A 95 -8.18 11.49 -4.36
N LEU A 96 -8.14 12.72 -4.90
CA LEU A 96 -9.18 13.20 -5.82
C LEU A 96 -9.15 12.44 -7.14
N ALA A 97 -7.96 12.19 -7.69
CA ALA A 97 -7.79 11.38 -8.89
C ALA A 97 -8.33 9.95 -8.70
N GLN A 98 -8.04 9.34 -7.54
CA GLN A 98 -8.57 8.03 -7.17
C GLN A 98 -10.10 8.03 -7.03
N LEU A 99 -10.70 9.11 -6.50
CA LEU A 99 -12.14 9.26 -6.37
C LEU A 99 -12.82 9.29 -7.75
N ILE A 100 -12.29 10.11 -8.67
CA ILE A 100 -12.79 10.19 -10.06
C ILE A 100 -12.66 8.83 -10.74
N ASN A 101 -11.49 8.18 -10.62
CA ASN A 101 -11.28 6.84 -11.14
C ASN A 101 -12.28 5.81 -10.57
N SER A 102 -12.50 5.81 -9.25
CA SER A 102 -13.42 4.86 -8.61
C SER A 102 -14.84 5.05 -9.13
N ALA A 103 -15.27 6.29 -9.36
CA ALA A 103 -16.56 6.59 -9.97
C ALA A 103 -16.63 6.10 -11.43
N LEU A 104 -15.59 6.36 -12.23
CA LEU A 104 -15.52 5.89 -13.62
C LEU A 104 -15.52 4.36 -13.70
N THR A 105 -14.74 3.68 -12.86
CA THR A 105 -14.70 2.22 -12.78
C THR A 105 -16.06 1.65 -12.39
N ALA A 106 -16.71 2.24 -11.38
CA ALA A 106 -18.02 1.81 -10.91
C ALA A 106 -19.12 1.97 -11.97
N GLN A 107 -19.08 3.01 -12.80
CA GLN A 107 -20.13 3.31 -13.78
C GLN A 107 -19.87 2.70 -15.17
N LEU A 108 -18.61 2.64 -15.61
CA LEU A 108 -18.26 2.27 -16.99
C LEU A 108 -17.78 0.82 -17.10
N PHE A 109 -16.91 0.37 -16.19
CA PHE A 109 -16.24 -0.93 -16.30
C PHE A 109 -17.01 -2.03 -15.58
N LEU A 110 -17.45 -1.76 -14.35
CA LEU A 110 -18.07 -2.74 -13.48
C LEU A 110 -19.36 -3.36 -14.06
N PRO A 111 -20.29 -2.60 -14.68
CA PRO A 111 -21.50 -3.19 -15.27
C PRO A 111 -21.19 -4.15 -16.42
N VAL A 112 -20.10 -3.93 -17.16
CA VAL A 112 -19.69 -4.80 -18.27
C VAL A 112 -19.27 -6.17 -17.74
N PHE A 113 -18.43 -6.22 -16.70
CA PHE A 113 -17.97 -7.48 -16.12
C PHE A 113 -19.12 -8.27 -15.49
N TYR A 114 -20.03 -7.60 -14.77
CA TYR A 114 -21.18 -8.25 -14.14
C TYR A 114 -22.21 -8.77 -15.14
N ARG A 115 -22.56 -8.00 -16.17
CA ARG A 115 -23.54 -8.42 -17.19
C ARG A 115 -23.03 -9.56 -18.07
N LEU A 116 -21.74 -9.58 -18.36
CA LEU A 116 -21.12 -10.63 -19.18
C LEU A 116 -20.70 -11.87 -18.38
N GLY A 117 -20.75 -11.79 -17.04
CA GLY A 117 -20.39 -12.87 -16.13
C GLY A 117 -18.91 -13.23 -16.11
N LEU A 118 -18.04 -12.33 -16.59
CA LEU A 118 -16.62 -12.59 -16.82
C LEU A 118 -15.85 -12.69 -15.51
N THR A 119 -14.92 -13.65 -15.44
CA THR A 119 -13.95 -13.76 -14.33
C THR A 119 -12.58 -13.22 -14.71
N SER A 120 -12.29 -13.17 -16.02
CA SER A 120 -11.05 -12.62 -16.59
C SER A 120 -11.33 -11.40 -17.44
N THR A 121 -10.57 -10.34 -17.20
CA THR A 121 -10.55 -9.12 -18.04
C THR A 121 -10.15 -9.43 -19.48
N TYR A 122 -9.27 -10.41 -19.70
CA TYR A 122 -8.81 -10.81 -21.03
C TYR A 122 -9.83 -11.64 -21.80
N GLU A 123 -10.80 -12.27 -21.12
CA GLU A 123 -11.93 -12.93 -21.79
C GLU A 123 -12.80 -11.92 -22.54
N TYR A 124 -12.93 -10.70 -22.00
CA TYR A 124 -13.59 -9.60 -22.73
C TYR A 124 -12.90 -9.30 -24.06
N LEU A 125 -11.56 -9.31 -24.09
CA LEU A 125 -10.80 -9.05 -25.31
C LEU A 125 -11.04 -10.11 -26.38
N GLU A 126 -11.20 -11.37 -26.00
CA GLU A 126 -11.55 -12.44 -26.95
C GLU A 126 -12.96 -12.24 -27.51
N ARG A 127 -13.95 -11.96 -26.65
CA ARG A 127 -15.33 -11.73 -27.09
C ARG A 127 -15.47 -10.50 -28.00
N ARG A 128 -14.67 -9.45 -27.76
CA ARG A 128 -14.74 -8.19 -28.51
C ARG A 128 -13.89 -8.17 -29.77
N PHE A 129 -12.75 -8.86 -29.75
CA PHE A 129 -11.76 -8.83 -30.83
C PHE A 129 -11.45 -10.24 -31.33
N SER A 130 -10.48 -10.92 -30.72
CA SER A 130 -10.07 -12.26 -31.11
C SER A 130 -9.24 -12.96 -30.02
N ARG A 131 -9.09 -14.28 -30.15
CA ARG A 131 -8.28 -15.10 -29.25
C ARG A 131 -6.81 -14.67 -29.19
N SER A 132 -6.25 -14.19 -30.31
CA SER A 132 -4.87 -13.69 -30.36
C SER A 132 -4.66 -12.46 -29.47
N VAL A 133 -5.65 -11.55 -29.41
CA VAL A 133 -5.60 -10.37 -28.54
C VAL A 133 -5.68 -10.78 -27.07
N ARG A 134 -6.53 -11.75 -26.72
CA ARG A 134 -6.59 -12.32 -25.37
C ARG A 134 -5.25 -12.91 -24.94
N LEU A 135 -4.62 -13.71 -25.79
CA LEU A 135 -3.33 -14.34 -25.48
C LEU A 135 -2.24 -13.26 -25.29
N CYS A 136 -2.18 -12.27 -26.17
CA CYS A 136 -1.24 -11.16 -26.05
C CYS A 136 -1.41 -10.41 -24.71
N GLY A 137 -2.63 -10.00 -24.38
CA GLY A 137 -2.91 -9.30 -23.12
C GLY A 137 -2.63 -10.14 -21.88
N THR A 138 -2.94 -11.45 -21.93
CA THR A 138 -2.66 -12.37 -20.82
C THR A 138 -1.17 -12.55 -20.59
N VAL A 139 -0.38 -12.77 -21.66
CA VAL A 139 1.08 -12.92 -21.55
C VAL A 139 1.73 -11.63 -21.04
N GLN A 140 1.34 -10.48 -21.60
CA GLN A 140 1.84 -9.18 -21.13
C GLN A 140 1.57 -8.99 -19.64
N TYR A 141 0.36 -9.31 -19.19
CA TYR A 141 0.00 -9.19 -17.78
C TYR A 141 0.82 -10.13 -16.88
N VAL A 142 0.93 -11.41 -17.24
CA VAL A 142 1.70 -12.38 -16.45
C VAL A 142 3.15 -11.94 -16.29
N VAL A 143 3.79 -11.49 -17.38
CA VAL A 143 5.17 -10.99 -17.34
C VAL A 143 5.28 -9.72 -16.48
N ALA A 144 4.39 -8.75 -16.68
CA ALA A 144 4.39 -7.50 -15.92
C ALA A 144 4.16 -7.74 -14.41
N THR A 145 3.21 -8.62 -14.06
CA THR A 145 2.93 -8.99 -12.68
C THR A 145 4.10 -9.74 -12.06
N MET A 146 4.75 -10.66 -12.77
CA MET A 146 5.92 -11.37 -12.26
C MET A 146 7.06 -10.41 -11.90
N LEU A 147 7.36 -9.44 -12.77
CA LEU A 147 8.38 -8.42 -12.51
C LEU A 147 7.98 -7.52 -11.34
N TYR A 148 6.73 -7.05 -11.31
CA TYR A 148 6.22 -6.20 -10.25
C TYR A 148 6.25 -6.90 -8.88
N THR A 149 5.80 -8.15 -8.79
CA THR A 149 5.82 -8.93 -7.55
C THR A 149 7.26 -9.09 -7.03
N GLY A 150 8.25 -9.27 -7.91
CA GLY A 150 9.67 -9.29 -7.55
C GLY A 150 10.13 -8.00 -6.85
N ILE A 151 9.75 -6.84 -7.37
CA ILE A 151 10.06 -5.53 -6.75
C ILE A 151 9.36 -5.41 -5.39
N VAL A 152 8.09 -5.83 -5.31
CA VAL A 152 7.28 -5.73 -4.10
C VAL A 152 7.82 -6.58 -2.95
N ILE A 153 8.34 -7.79 -3.22
CA ILE A 153 8.96 -8.63 -2.19
C ILE A 153 10.38 -8.17 -1.83
N TYR A 154 11.08 -7.51 -2.75
CA TYR A 154 12.44 -7.02 -2.55
C TYR A 154 12.52 -5.86 -1.56
N ALA A 155 11.65 -4.86 -1.69
CA ALA A 155 11.69 -3.68 -0.82
C ALA A 155 11.63 -3.99 0.69
N PRO A 156 10.68 -4.81 1.21
CA PRO A 156 10.66 -5.16 2.63
C PRO A 156 11.83 -6.06 3.04
N ALA A 157 12.32 -6.93 2.15
CA ALA A 157 13.50 -7.77 2.43
C ALA A 157 14.79 -6.93 2.56
N LEU A 158 14.92 -5.89 1.71
CA LEU A 158 16.03 -4.94 1.80
C LEU A 158 16.00 -4.17 3.13
N ILE A 159 14.83 -3.68 3.53
CA ILE A 159 14.68 -3.02 4.83
C ILE A 159 15.03 -3.99 5.95
N LEU A 160 14.45 -5.19 5.95
CA LEU A 160 14.72 -6.18 6.99
C LEU A 160 16.23 -6.46 7.09
N ASN A 161 16.93 -6.66 5.97
CA ASN A 161 18.38 -6.83 5.95
C ASN A 161 19.13 -5.63 6.56
N GLN A 162 18.71 -4.40 6.28
CA GLN A 162 19.36 -3.20 6.81
C GLN A 162 19.22 -3.07 8.31
N VAL A 163 18.07 -3.44 8.88
CA VAL A 163 17.81 -3.29 10.32
C VAL A 163 18.22 -4.51 11.14
N THR A 164 18.21 -5.71 10.54
CA THR A 164 18.51 -6.96 11.26
C THR A 164 19.86 -7.57 10.91
N GLY A 165 20.46 -7.17 9.79
CA GLY A 165 21.59 -7.87 9.18
C GLY A 165 21.23 -9.23 8.57
N LEU A 166 19.95 -9.64 8.57
CA LEU A 166 19.51 -10.91 7.99
C LEU A 166 19.80 -10.95 6.50
N ASP A 167 20.26 -12.10 6.01
CA ASP A 167 20.49 -12.30 4.59
C ASP A 167 19.23 -12.05 3.76
N ILE A 168 19.36 -11.20 2.73
CA ILE A 168 18.24 -10.77 1.87
C ILE A 168 17.59 -12.00 1.21
N TRP A 169 18.39 -12.99 0.78
CA TRP A 169 17.87 -14.19 0.11
C TRP A 169 17.06 -15.06 1.06
N ALA A 170 17.51 -15.25 2.29
CA ALA A 170 16.76 -15.95 3.32
C ALA A 170 15.39 -15.29 3.58
N SER A 171 15.36 -13.96 3.72
CA SER A 171 14.11 -13.20 3.93
C SER A 171 13.16 -13.24 2.72
N LEU A 172 13.71 -13.14 1.50
CA LEU A 172 12.95 -13.24 0.25
C LEU A 172 12.31 -14.62 0.09
N LEU A 173 13.12 -15.69 0.23
CA LEU A 173 12.65 -17.05 0.02
C LEU A 173 11.63 -17.47 1.09
N SER A 174 11.89 -17.16 2.37
CA SER A 174 10.97 -17.49 3.45
C SER A 174 9.61 -16.80 3.29
N THR A 175 9.61 -15.48 3.08
CA THR A 175 8.37 -14.71 2.87
C THR A 175 7.63 -15.18 1.62
N GLY A 176 8.35 -15.41 0.51
CA GLY A 176 7.78 -15.91 -0.73
C GLY A 176 7.13 -17.28 -0.59
N VAL A 177 7.78 -18.21 0.12
CA VAL A 177 7.23 -19.56 0.39
C VAL A 177 5.99 -19.48 1.26
N ILE A 178 6.02 -18.72 2.36
CA ILE A 178 4.87 -18.55 3.27
C ILE A 178 3.69 -17.94 2.51
N CYS A 179 3.93 -16.85 1.77
CA CYS A 179 2.91 -16.17 0.97
C CYS A 179 2.29 -17.07 -0.08
N THR A 180 3.13 -17.84 -0.80
CA THR A 180 2.65 -18.79 -1.81
C THR A 180 1.81 -19.87 -1.15
N PHE A 181 2.29 -20.45 -0.05
CA PHE A 181 1.63 -21.54 0.65
C PHE A 181 0.21 -21.19 1.11
N TYR A 182 0.05 -20.09 1.88
CA TYR A 182 -1.29 -19.74 2.37
C TYR A 182 -2.22 -19.26 1.24
N THR A 183 -1.67 -18.65 0.18
CA THR A 183 -2.46 -18.18 -0.97
C THR A 183 -2.98 -19.36 -1.79
N THR A 184 -2.14 -20.37 -2.04
CA THR A 184 -2.52 -21.58 -2.79
C THR A 184 -3.57 -22.40 -2.05
N ILE A 185 -3.52 -22.43 -0.72
CA ILE A 185 -4.50 -23.19 0.08
C ILE A 185 -5.82 -22.42 0.25
N GLY A 186 -5.74 -21.12 0.49
CA GLY A 186 -6.89 -20.32 0.89
C GLY A 186 -7.75 -19.74 -0.25
N GLY A 187 -7.15 -19.50 -1.42
CA GLY A 187 -7.83 -18.86 -2.56
C GLY A 187 -8.28 -17.42 -2.28
N MET A 188 -9.18 -16.88 -3.11
CA MET A 188 -9.58 -15.46 -3.06
C MET A 188 -10.18 -15.03 -1.71
N LYS A 189 -10.93 -15.90 -1.02
CA LYS A 189 -11.51 -15.59 0.30
C LYS A 189 -10.42 -15.34 1.34
N ALA A 190 -9.42 -16.22 1.39
CA ALA A 190 -8.31 -16.08 2.31
C ALA A 190 -7.55 -14.78 2.04
N VAL A 191 -7.21 -14.53 0.77
CA VAL A 191 -6.51 -13.30 0.36
C VAL A 191 -7.26 -12.06 0.82
N ILE A 192 -8.58 -11.99 0.61
CA ILE A 192 -9.38 -10.83 1.04
C ILE A 192 -9.33 -10.64 2.57
N TRP A 193 -9.43 -11.71 3.36
CA TRP A 193 -9.41 -11.61 4.82
C TRP A 193 -8.02 -11.33 5.39
N THR A 194 -6.96 -11.87 4.78
CA THR A 194 -5.59 -11.51 5.14
C THR A 194 -5.32 -10.03 4.82
N ASP A 195 -5.80 -9.55 3.67
CA ASP A 195 -5.68 -8.15 3.28
C ASP A 195 -6.41 -7.21 4.27
N VAL A 196 -7.61 -7.58 4.73
CA VAL A 196 -8.36 -6.82 5.75
C VAL A 196 -7.53 -6.67 7.02
N PHE A 197 -6.97 -7.76 7.52
CA PHE A 197 -6.09 -7.73 8.70
C PHE A 197 -4.88 -6.81 8.47
N GLN A 198 -4.23 -6.94 7.31
CA GLN A 198 -3.05 -6.14 6.97
C GLN A 198 -3.36 -4.64 6.92
N VAL A 199 -4.50 -4.21 6.37
CA VAL A 199 -4.87 -2.78 6.36
C VAL A 199 -4.93 -2.21 7.77
N PHE A 200 -5.51 -2.94 8.72
CA PHE A 200 -5.59 -2.48 10.10
C PHE A 200 -4.22 -2.39 10.77
N VAL A 201 -3.37 -3.41 10.58
CA VAL A 201 -1.99 -3.40 11.09
C VAL A 201 -1.21 -2.21 10.54
N MET A 202 -1.30 -1.96 9.24
CA MET A 202 -0.60 -0.87 8.57
C MET A 202 -1.11 0.51 9.03
N LEU A 203 -2.43 0.69 9.10
CA LEU A 203 -3.00 1.96 9.56
C LEU A 203 -2.65 2.23 11.02
N ALA A 204 -2.65 1.20 11.87
CA ALA A 204 -2.19 1.31 13.25
C ALA A 204 -0.71 1.74 13.32
N GLY A 205 0.15 1.16 12.48
CA GLY A 205 1.56 1.56 12.38
C GLY A 205 1.74 3.03 12.00
N PHE A 206 1.07 3.50 10.93
CA PHE A 206 1.12 4.91 10.55
C PHE A 206 0.61 5.85 11.64
N VAL A 207 -0.50 5.49 12.29
CA VAL A 207 -1.06 6.29 13.39
C VAL A 207 -0.11 6.32 14.58
N ALA A 208 0.53 5.20 14.94
CA ALA A 208 1.52 5.14 16.01
C ALA A 208 2.71 6.06 15.73
N VAL A 209 3.28 6.00 14.51
CA VAL A 209 4.39 6.86 14.07
C VAL A 209 3.98 8.34 14.10
N ALA A 210 2.81 8.66 13.55
CA ALA A 210 2.31 10.03 13.54
C ALA A 210 2.11 10.58 14.96
N ILE A 211 1.47 9.82 15.86
CA ILE A 211 1.25 10.23 17.25
C ILE A 211 2.59 10.44 17.97
N ARG A 212 3.50 9.47 17.90
CA ARG A 212 4.81 9.55 18.57
C ARG A 212 5.61 10.74 18.07
N GLY A 213 5.70 10.94 16.76
CA GLY A 213 6.45 12.05 16.20
C GLY A 213 5.80 13.41 16.49
N VAL A 214 4.46 13.52 16.50
CA VAL A 214 3.76 14.75 16.92
C VAL A 214 4.09 15.11 18.38
N LEU A 215 4.14 14.12 19.27
CA LEU A 215 4.50 14.33 20.68
C LEU A 215 5.95 14.83 20.82
N LEU A 216 6.89 14.27 20.04
CA LEU A 216 8.30 14.69 20.05
C LEU A 216 8.49 16.13 19.55
N VAL A 217 7.73 16.56 18.54
CA VAL A 217 7.77 17.96 18.06
C VAL A 217 7.17 18.94 19.08
N GLY A 218 6.29 18.47 19.96
CA GLY A 218 5.58 19.28 20.95
C GLY A 218 4.16 19.68 20.53
N GLY A 219 3.51 18.85 19.72
CA GLY A 219 2.08 18.96 19.41
C GLY A 219 1.74 19.24 17.94
N PRO A 220 0.50 18.96 17.50
CA PRO A 220 0.11 18.98 16.10
C PRO A 220 0.12 20.38 15.50
N ALA A 221 -0.24 21.41 16.29
CA ALA A 221 -0.20 22.80 15.84
C ALA A 221 1.23 23.25 15.47
N ARG A 222 2.24 22.75 16.20
CA ARG A 222 3.64 23.05 15.93
C ARG A 222 4.16 22.32 14.69
N VAL A 223 3.74 21.07 14.47
CA VAL A 223 4.04 20.36 13.23
C VAL A 223 3.46 21.12 12.03
N LEU A 224 2.20 21.54 12.09
CA LEU A 224 1.56 22.28 11.01
C LEU A 224 2.21 23.65 10.78
N SER A 225 2.58 24.38 11.83
CA SER A 225 3.24 25.68 11.66
C SER A 225 4.64 25.54 11.06
N ILE A 226 5.41 24.52 11.46
CA ILE A 226 6.71 24.22 10.86
C ILE A 226 6.54 23.81 9.39
N ALA A 227 5.57 22.95 9.09
CA ALA A 227 5.28 22.51 7.73
C ALA A 227 4.81 23.66 6.83
N ALA A 228 3.96 24.57 7.34
CA ALA A 228 3.53 25.75 6.61
C ALA A 228 4.71 26.69 6.30
N ASN A 229 5.55 26.97 7.30
CA ASN A 229 6.73 27.81 7.14
C ASN A 229 7.78 27.21 6.19
N GLY A 230 7.87 25.88 6.13
CA GLY A 230 8.73 25.16 5.20
C GLY A 230 8.11 24.91 3.82
N SER A 231 7.01 25.60 3.48
CA SER A 231 6.29 25.45 2.21
C SER A 231 5.87 24.01 1.89
N ARG A 232 5.61 23.20 2.93
CA ARG A 232 5.11 21.82 2.80
C ARG A 232 3.59 21.75 2.75
N ILE A 233 2.87 22.78 3.18
CA ILE A 233 1.43 22.89 2.97
C ILE A 233 1.19 23.67 1.67
N ASN A 234 1.28 22.96 0.53
CA ASN A 234 1.40 23.56 -0.81
C ASN A 234 0.35 23.04 -1.79
N PHE A 235 -0.94 23.15 -1.44
CA PHE A 235 -2.03 22.65 -2.26
C PHE A 235 -2.29 23.44 -3.55
N ALA A 236 -1.89 24.71 -3.60
CA ALA A 236 -2.23 25.65 -4.67
C ALA A 236 -1.15 25.75 -5.76
N ASP A 237 -0.80 24.63 -6.39
CA ASP A 237 0.13 24.56 -7.53
C ASP A 237 -0.64 24.20 -8.82
N PHE A 238 -1.20 25.23 -9.46
CA PHE A 238 -2.07 25.11 -10.64
C PHE A 238 -1.34 25.33 -11.96
N ASP A 239 0.00 25.25 -11.96
CA ASP A 239 0.81 25.42 -13.17
C ASP A 239 0.45 24.34 -14.21
N PRO A 240 0.00 24.72 -15.42
CA PRO A 240 -0.34 23.77 -16.48
C PRO A 240 0.88 23.18 -17.20
N ASP A 241 2.13 23.56 -16.88
CA ASP A 241 3.32 23.00 -17.53
C ASP A 241 3.42 21.47 -17.33
N PRO A 242 3.31 20.66 -18.41
CA PRO A 242 3.40 19.20 -18.31
C PRO A 242 4.80 18.70 -17.92
N ARG A 243 5.82 19.56 -17.90
CA ARG A 243 7.18 19.23 -17.45
C ARG A 243 7.30 19.30 -15.92
N SER A 244 6.40 20.01 -15.25
CA SER A 244 6.38 20.09 -13.80
C SER A 244 5.97 18.73 -13.22
N ARG A 245 6.80 18.17 -12.35
CA ARG A 245 6.58 16.83 -11.77
C ARG A 245 5.23 16.74 -11.05
N TYR A 246 4.89 17.77 -10.26
CA TYR A 246 3.77 17.74 -9.34
C TYR A 246 2.99 19.04 -9.35
N THR A 247 1.90 19.05 -10.10
CA THR A 247 0.88 20.11 -10.12
C THR A 247 -0.48 19.47 -9.91
N VAL A 248 -1.51 20.28 -9.66
CA VAL A 248 -2.88 19.79 -9.57
C VAL A 248 -3.27 19.02 -10.84
N TRP A 249 -2.80 19.46 -12.01
CA TRP A 249 -3.10 18.83 -13.29
C TRP A 249 -2.42 17.47 -13.46
N THR A 250 -1.15 17.33 -13.07
CA THR A 250 -0.46 16.03 -13.18
C THR A 250 -1.06 15.00 -12.24
N PHE A 251 -1.46 15.41 -11.03
CA PHE A 251 -2.17 14.52 -10.10
C PHE A 251 -3.58 14.18 -10.58
N VAL A 252 -4.40 15.17 -10.95
CA VAL A 252 -5.80 14.92 -11.30
C VAL A 252 -5.90 14.22 -12.65
N LEU A 253 -5.33 14.77 -13.73
CA LEU A 253 -5.47 14.17 -15.06
C LEU A 253 -4.57 12.95 -15.23
N GLY A 254 -3.27 13.10 -14.96
CA GLY A 254 -2.29 12.02 -15.09
C GLY A 254 -2.59 10.88 -14.11
N GLY A 255 -2.88 11.22 -12.86
CA GLY A 255 -3.32 10.24 -11.87
C GLY A 255 -4.60 9.55 -12.30
N THR A 256 -5.66 10.26 -12.70
CA THR A 256 -6.94 9.60 -13.06
C THR A 256 -6.75 8.56 -14.16
N LEU A 257 -5.96 8.87 -15.21
CA LEU A 257 -5.67 7.92 -16.28
C LEU A 257 -4.88 6.70 -15.80
N LEU A 258 -3.84 6.93 -14.99
CA LEU A 258 -3.05 5.85 -14.39
C LEU A 258 -3.94 4.93 -13.53
N TRP A 259 -4.78 5.53 -12.68
CA TRP A 259 -5.68 4.82 -11.80
C TRP A 259 -6.78 4.07 -12.54
N LEU A 260 -7.28 4.63 -13.64
CA LEU A 260 -8.27 3.98 -14.49
C LEU A 260 -7.71 2.71 -15.14
N SER A 261 -6.44 2.72 -15.54
CA SER A 261 -5.79 1.49 -16.02
C SER A 261 -5.69 0.43 -14.91
N MET A 262 -5.41 0.85 -13.67
CA MET A 262 -5.21 -0.06 -12.55
C MET A 262 -6.52 -0.61 -11.97
N TYR A 263 -7.59 0.18 -11.91
CA TYR A 263 -8.87 -0.26 -11.33
C TYR A 263 -9.85 -0.76 -12.40
N GLY A 264 -9.80 -0.20 -13.61
CA GLY A 264 -10.72 -0.54 -14.69
C GLY A 264 -10.44 -1.89 -15.35
N VAL A 265 -9.15 -2.24 -15.54
CA VAL A 265 -8.78 -3.39 -16.39
C VAL A 265 -7.71 -4.32 -15.79
N ASN A 266 -7.09 -3.98 -14.65
CA ASN A 266 -6.13 -4.87 -14.02
C ASN A 266 -6.84 -6.10 -13.44
N GLN A 267 -6.36 -7.29 -13.82
CA GLN A 267 -6.98 -8.55 -13.40
C GLN A 267 -7.04 -8.71 -11.88
N ALA A 268 -6.01 -8.31 -11.13
CA ALA A 268 -5.99 -8.44 -9.67
C ALA A 268 -7.08 -7.60 -8.97
N GLN A 269 -7.44 -6.46 -9.55
CA GLN A 269 -8.49 -5.59 -9.02
C GLN A 269 -9.87 -6.05 -9.48
N VAL A 270 -10.01 -6.34 -10.78
CA VAL A 270 -11.30 -6.78 -11.35
C VAL A 270 -11.78 -8.09 -10.72
N GLN A 271 -10.87 -9.02 -10.44
CA GLN A 271 -11.21 -10.29 -9.81
C GLN A 271 -11.81 -10.11 -8.40
N ARG A 272 -11.39 -9.08 -7.65
CA ARG A 272 -11.95 -8.75 -6.34
C ARG A 272 -13.36 -8.18 -6.46
N TYR A 273 -13.63 -7.30 -7.43
CA TYR A 273 -14.99 -6.78 -7.62
C TYR A 273 -15.95 -7.91 -7.98
N VAL A 274 -15.58 -8.81 -8.89
CA VAL A 274 -16.43 -9.91 -9.33
C VAL A 274 -16.69 -10.94 -8.22
N ALA A 275 -15.90 -10.94 -7.15
CA ALA A 275 -16.15 -11.75 -5.95
C ALA A 275 -17.34 -11.25 -5.09
N CYS A 276 -17.81 -10.01 -5.31
CA CYS A 276 -18.97 -9.48 -4.61
C CYS A 276 -20.27 -10.13 -5.10
N ARG A 277 -21.23 -10.27 -4.17
CA ARG A 277 -22.55 -10.86 -4.42
C ARG A 277 -23.40 -10.17 -5.49
N SER A 278 -23.20 -8.88 -5.70
CA SER A 278 -23.97 -8.09 -6.67
C SER A 278 -23.17 -6.91 -7.18
N GLU A 279 -23.57 -6.36 -8.33
CA GLU A 279 -22.98 -5.14 -8.88
C GLU A 279 -23.07 -3.96 -7.89
N ARG A 280 -24.19 -3.85 -7.14
CA ARG A 280 -24.36 -2.81 -6.11
C ARG A 280 -23.33 -2.94 -4.99
N GLU A 281 -23.05 -4.17 -4.57
CA GLU A 281 -22.03 -4.45 -3.56
C GLU A 281 -20.63 -4.15 -4.07
N ALA A 282 -20.31 -4.49 -5.32
CA ALA A 282 -19.03 -4.12 -5.91
C ALA A 282 -18.86 -2.60 -6.05
N LYS A 283 -19.93 -1.86 -6.38
CA LYS A 283 -19.94 -0.38 -6.36
C LYS A 283 -19.68 0.17 -4.95
N LEU A 284 -20.31 -0.42 -3.93
CA LEU A 284 -20.09 -0.04 -2.54
C LEU A 284 -18.67 -0.42 -2.08
N ALA A 285 -18.10 -1.53 -2.58
CA ALA A 285 -16.74 -1.94 -2.29
C ALA A 285 -15.72 -0.93 -2.83
N LEU A 286 -15.96 -0.37 -4.02
CA LEU A 286 -15.15 0.72 -4.57
C LEU A 286 -15.23 1.99 -3.71
N LEU A 287 -16.39 2.30 -3.13
CA LEU A 287 -16.53 3.44 -2.22
C LEU A 287 -15.78 3.20 -0.89
N VAL A 288 -15.90 2.00 -0.33
CA VAL A 288 -15.12 1.59 0.86
C VAL A 288 -13.63 1.66 0.56
N ASN A 289 -13.20 1.18 -0.61
CA ASN A 289 -11.83 1.30 -1.06
C ASN A 289 -11.36 2.75 -1.11
N GLN A 290 -12.18 3.65 -1.66
CA GLN A 290 -11.84 5.07 -1.71
C GLN A 290 -11.67 5.69 -0.32
N ALA A 291 -12.53 5.34 0.64
CA ALA A 291 -12.39 5.78 2.03
C ALA A 291 -11.11 5.22 2.67
N GLY A 292 -10.81 3.93 2.46
CA GLY A 292 -9.59 3.28 2.93
C GLY A 292 -8.32 3.94 2.38
N LEU A 293 -8.26 4.15 1.06
CA LEU A 293 -7.14 4.84 0.40
C LEU A 293 -6.95 6.26 0.93
N PHE A 294 -8.03 7.02 1.10
CA PHE A 294 -7.94 8.37 1.66
C PHE A 294 -7.32 8.35 3.07
N CYS A 295 -7.80 7.47 3.95
CA CYS A 295 -7.26 7.34 5.30
C CYS A 295 -5.77 7.01 5.31
N ILE A 296 -5.34 6.08 4.45
CA ILE A 296 -3.95 5.62 4.46
C ILE A 296 -3.01 6.64 3.79
N VAL A 297 -3.42 7.27 2.68
CA VAL A 297 -2.62 8.33 2.06
C VAL A 297 -2.53 9.53 3.00
N ALA A 298 -3.63 9.90 3.67
CA ALA A 298 -3.62 10.99 4.65
C ALA A 298 -2.70 10.68 5.84
N SER A 299 -2.72 9.46 6.38
CA SER A 299 -1.83 9.08 7.49
C SER A 299 -0.36 9.02 7.06
N ALA A 300 -0.07 8.52 5.85
CA ALA A 300 1.29 8.51 5.30
C ALA A 300 1.83 9.93 5.05
N VAL A 301 1.00 10.83 4.49
CA VAL A 301 1.36 12.25 4.32
C VAL A 301 1.58 12.92 5.68
N ALA A 302 0.74 12.63 6.68
CA ALA A 302 0.92 13.14 8.03
C ALA A 302 2.27 12.69 8.63
N CYS A 303 2.65 11.42 8.45
CA CYS A 303 3.97 10.93 8.85
C CYS A 303 5.09 11.70 8.13
N GLY A 304 4.98 11.95 6.83
CA GLY A 304 5.95 12.74 6.08
C GLY A 304 6.08 14.19 6.56
N LEU A 305 4.98 14.84 6.96
CA LEU A 305 5.00 16.19 7.53
C LEU A 305 5.64 16.21 8.93
N VAL A 306 5.36 15.21 9.76
CA VAL A 306 5.96 15.03 11.08
C VAL A 306 7.47 14.81 10.94
N MET A 307 7.87 13.94 10.02
CA MET A 307 9.26 13.71 9.66
C MET A 307 9.96 15.00 9.23
N PHE A 308 9.29 15.83 8.43
CA PHE A 308 9.82 17.13 8.04
C PHE A 308 10.00 18.05 9.23
N ALA A 309 9.04 18.07 10.16
CA ALA A 309 9.14 18.89 11.36
C ALA A 309 10.29 18.47 12.28
N LEU A 310 10.58 17.17 12.39
CA LEU A 310 11.68 16.62 13.19
C LEU A 310 13.05 16.89 12.55
N TYR A 311 13.18 16.61 11.26
CA TYR A 311 14.47 16.62 10.56
C TYR A 311 14.74 17.87 9.70
N ARG A 312 13.96 18.95 9.84
CA ARG A 312 14.14 20.19 9.04
C ARG A 312 15.55 20.78 9.08
N HIS A 313 16.26 20.59 10.19
CA HIS A 313 17.58 21.18 10.44
C HIS A 313 18.73 20.23 10.10
N CYS A 314 18.44 18.94 10.01
CA CYS A 314 19.43 17.90 9.73
C CYS A 314 18.73 16.80 8.94
N ASP A 315 18.78 16.92 7.61
CA ASP A 315 18.20 15.93 6.71
C ASP A 315 19.04 14.64 6.75
N PRO A 316 18.46 13.49 7.15
CA PRO A 316 19.17 12.22 7.22
C PRO A 316 19.87 11.81 5.93
N LEU A 317 19.31 12.18 4.77
CA LEU A 317 19.90 11.86 3.46
C LEU A 317 21.14 12.72 3.19
N LEU A 318 21.06 14.02 3.48
CA LEU A 318 22.20 14.94 3.28
C LEU A 318 23.30 14.72 4.30
N ALA A 319 22.95 14.26 5.50
CA ALA A 319 23.90 13.89 6.53
C ALA A 319 24.57 12.52 6.29
N GLY A 320 24.12 11.76 5.29
CA GLY A 320 24.66 10.44 4.95
C GLY A 320 24.22 9.31 5.89
N ALA A 321 23.23 9.55 6.76
CA ALA A 321 22.66 8.52 7.62
C ALA A 321 21.79 7.52 6.83
N ILE A 322 21.17 7.97 5.74
CA ILE A 322 20.48 7.12 4.77
C ILE A 322 21.08 7.29 3.37
N ALA A 323 21.02 6.22 2.57
CA ALA A 323 21.56 6.19 1.21
C ALA A 323 20.49 6.54 0.14
N ALA A 324 19.21 6.31 0.44
CA ALA A 324 18.13 6.49 -0.53
C ALA A 324 16.85 7.07 0.11
N PRO A 325 16.01 7.81 -0.65
CA PRO A 325 14.81 8.45 -0.12
C PRO A 325 13.75 7.50 0.46
N ASP A 326 13.66 6.26 -0.02
CA ASP A 326 12.73 5.24 0.51
C ASP A 326 13.09 4.78 1.93
N GLN A 327 14.29 5.10 2.42
CA GLN A 327 14.74 4.77 3.78
C GLN A 327 14.36 5.81 4.84
N TYR A 328 13.77 6.94 4.44
CA TYR A 328 13.33 7.97 5.38
C TYR A 328 12.35 7.43 6.44
N MET A 329 11.35 6.66 6.00
CA MET A 329 10.33 6.14 6.92
C MET A 329 10.90 5.08 7.87
N PRO A 330 11.66 4.06 7.41
CA PRO A 330 12.36 3.14 8.32
C PRO A 330 13.27 3.85 9.33
N TYR A 331 14.07 4.83 8.89
CA TYR A 331 14.93 5.61 9.78
C TYR A 331 14.12 6.32 10.86
N LEU A 332 13.03 7.00 10.49
CA LEU A 332 12.17 7.69 11.44
C LEU A 332 11.60 6.72 12.48
N VAL A 333 11.10 5.56 12.07
CA VAL A 333 10.51 4.56 12.99
C VAL A 333 11.54 4.12 14.03
N LEU A 334 12.74 3.79 13.58
CA LEU A 334 13.81 3.33 14.47
C LEU A 334 14.29 4.41 15.43
N ASP A 335 14.40 5.66 14.96
CA ASP A 335 14.83 6.80 15.77
C ASP A 335 13.78 7.16 16.85
N ILE A 336 12.50 7.24 16.51
CA ILE A 336 11.47 7.71 17.46
C ILE A 336 11.00 6.64 18.46
N PHE A 337 11.21 5.35 18.13
CA PHE A 337 10.82 4.20 18.95
C PHE A 337 12.00 3.44 19.59
N GLU A 338 13.22 4.01 19.59
CA GLU A 338 14.39 3.44 20.28
C GLU A 338 14.08 3.02 21.73
N SER A 339 13.25 3.80 22.44
CA SER A 339 12.88 3.54 23.84
C SER A 339 11.68 2.57 24.02
N ALA A 340 11.10 2.05 22.94
CA ALA A 340 9.85 1.27 22.95
C ALA A 340 10.01 -0.03 22.13
N PRO A 341 10.56 -1.10 22.72
CA PRO A 341 10.75 -2.38 22.03
C PRO A 341 9.40 -3.02 21.65
N GLY A 342 9.32 -3.61 20.45
CA GLY A 342 8.13 -4.30 19.92
C GLY A 342 7.20 -3.45 19.04
N VAL A 343 7.53 -2.18 18.79
CA VAL A 343 6.77 -1.24 17.95
C VAL A 343 7.38 -1.02 16.55
N PRO A 344 8.72 -0.99 16.38
CA PRO A 344 9.36 -0.82 15.08
C PRO A 344 9.04 -1.88 14.02
#